data_AF-A0A0B6ZNK3-F1
#
_entry.id   AF-A0A0B6ZNK3-F1
#
_cell.length_a   1.000
_cell.length_b   1.000
_cell.length_c   1.000
_cell.angle_alpha   90.00
_cell.angle_beta   90.00
_cell.angle_gamma   90.00
#
_symmetry.space_group_name_H-M   'P 1'
#
loop_
_entity.id
_entity.type
_entity.pdbx_description
1 polymer ?
#
loop_
_entity_poly.entity_id
_entity_poly.type
_entity_poly.pdbx_seq_one_letter_code
_entity_poly.pdbx_strand_id
1 'polypeptide(L)'
;SILFGQRFEYGDKDFLNMKESLQSLISDQQTVSLVHFMPWLQYLPGDFFNAKKLFSNSNKLLSLISMFIDRKKRDVSDIMDIDNFIDAYMIEKNKQDKACLSTYLDEDSLK
;
A
#
# COMPACT_ATOMS: atom_id res chain seq x y z
N SER A 1 6.10 13.20 9.65
CA SER A 1 6.39 11.77 9.40
C SER A 1 6.75 11.64 7.93
N ILE A 2 7.80 10.87 7.59
CA ILE A 2 8.42 10.91 6.25
C ILE A 2 7.41 10.56 5.14
N LEU A 3 6.54 9.57 5.36
CA LEU A 3 5.63 9.09 4.32
C LEU A 3 4.41 10.00 4.12
N PHE A 4 3.71 10.36 5.20
CA PHE A 4 2.39 11.03 5.14
C PHE A 4 2.39 12.49 5.63
N GLY A 5 3.56 13.04 5.99
CA GLY A 5 3.70 14.38 6.59
C GLY A 5 3.27 14.41 8.06
N GLN A 6 2.25 13.66 8.45
CA GLN A 6 1.70 13.66 9.82
C GLN A 6 2.23 12.55 10.73
N ARG A 7 2.34 12.82 12.04
CA ARG A 7 2.56 11.77 13.04
C ARG A 7 1.20 11.18 13.43
N PHE A 8 1.13 9.85 13.55
CA PHE A 8 -0.04 9.17 14.08
C PHE A 8 0.02 9.15 15.61
N GLU A 9 -1.12 9.32 16.25
CA GLU A 9 -1.24 9.10 17.68
C GLU A 9 -1.28 7.60 17.98
N TYR A 10 -0.75 7.18 19.13
CA TYR A 10 -0.73 5.76 19.51
C TYR A 10 -2.12 5.13 19.66
N GLY A 11 -3.15 5.96 19.90
CA GLY A 11 -4.55 5.53 20.02
C GLY A 11 -5.35 5.61 18.70
N ASP A 12 -4.72 6.01 17.60
CA ASP A 12 -5.39 6.12 16.31
C ASP A 12 -5.81 4.72 15.82
N LYS A 13 -7.13 4.51 15.70
CA LYS A 13 -7.70 3.21 15.34
C LYS A 13 -7.33 2.78 13.93
N ASP A 14 -7.20 3.72 12.98
CA ASP A 14 -6.85 3.40 11.60
C ASP A 14 -5.38 2.98 11.52
N PHE A 15 -4.50 3.66 12.27
CA PHE A 15 -3.09 3.30 12.36
C PHE A 15 -2.88 1.95 13.08
N LEU A 16 -3.62 1.68 14.15
CA LEU A 16 -3.59 0.39 14.84
C LEU A 16 -4.06 -0.74 13.93
N ASN A 17 -5.17 -0.55 13.22
CA ASN A 17 -5.68 -1.51 12.23
C ASN A 17 -4.67 -1.78 11.11
N MET A 18 -3.98 -0.74 10.63
CA MET A 18 -2.92 -0.85 9.63
C MET A 18 -1.76 -1.70 10.15
N LYS A 19 -1.30 -1.42 11.39
CA LYS A 19 -0.23 -2.17 12.04
C LYS A 19 -0.59 -3.64 12.25
N GLU A 20 -1.79 -3.94 12.73
CA GLU A 20 -2.28 -5.31 12.91
C GLU A 20 -2.36 -6.08 11.59
N SER A 21 -2.86 -5.43 10.53
CA SER A 21 -2.93 -6.03 9.20
C SER A 21 -1.54 -6.35 8.68
N LEU A 22 -0.58 -5.42 8.82
CA LEU A 22 0.81 -5.64 8.43
C LEU A 22 1.49 -6.75 9.25
N GLN A 23 1.27 -6.78 10.57
CA GLN A 23 1.80 -7.83 11.43
C GLN A 23 1.28 -9.21 11.02
N SER A 24 -0.02 -9.34 10.70
CA SER A 24 -0.57 -10.61 10.21
C SER A 24 0.08 -11.04 8.91
N LEU A 25 0.32 -10.12 7.96
CA LEU A 25 0.97 -10.46 6.69
C LEU A 25 2.41 -10.97 6.88
N ILE A 26 3.18 -10.35 7.78
CA ILE A 26 4.55 -10.76 8.07
C ILE A 26 4.58 -12.12 8.77
N SER A 27 3.67 -12.35 9.73
CA SER A 27 3.58 -13.63 10.44
C SER A 27 3.10 -14.77 9.54
N ASP A 28 2.22 -14.49 8.58
CA ASP A 28 1.67 -15.47 7.64
C ASP A 28 2.61 -15.72 6.42
N GLN A 29 3.76 -15.03 6.34
CA GLN A 29 4.67 -15.05 5.16
C GLN A 29 5.26 -16.44 4.86
N GLN A 30 5.45 -17.29 5.88
CA GLN A 30 5.88 -18.68 5.67
C GLN A 30 4.86 -19.48 4.84
N THR A 31 3.57 -19.14 4.98
CA THR A 31 2.48 -19.82 4.30
C THR A 31 2.29 -19.32 2.87
N VAL A 32 2.57 -18.03 2.61
CA VAL A 32 2.55 -17.41 1.27
C VAL A 32 3.56 -18.05 0.32
N SER A 33 4.76 -18.33 0.82
CA SER A 33 5.83 -18.94 0.03
C SER A 33 5.38 -20.29 -0.56
N LEU A 34 4.69 -21.12 0.23
CA LEU A 34 4.20 -22.43 -0.22
C LEU A 34 3.12 -22.32 -1.31
N VAL A 35 2.21 -21.35 -1.20
CA VAL A 35 1.17 -21.12 -2.22
C VAL A 35 1.79 -20.64 -3.55
N HIS A 36 2.85 -19.82 -3.49
CA HIS A 36 3.59 -19.39 -4.68
C HIS A 36 4.34 -20.54 -5.36
N PHE A 37 4.91 -21.47 -4.60
CA PHE A 37 5.63 -22.64 -5.16
C PHE A 37 4.70 -23.74 -5.68
N MET A 38 3.46 -23.82 -5.19
CA MET A 38 2.51 -24.87 -5.55
C MET A 38 1.14 -24.27 -5.90
N PRO A 39 0.97 -23.70 -7.11
CA PRO A 39 -0.26 -23.02 -7.53
C PRO A 39 -1.51 -23.90 -7.48
N TRP A 40 -1.36 -25.23 -7.50
CA TRP A 40 -2.47 -26.18 -7.41
C TRP A 40 -3.11 -26.26 -6.01
N LEU A 41 -2.45 -25.75 -4.97
CA LEU A 41 -2.99 -25.67 -3.60
C LEU A 41 -4.26 -24.83 -3.51
N GLN A 42 -4.48 -23.92 -4.46
CA GLN A 42 -5.71 -23.10 -4.54
C GLN A 42 -6.99 -23.92 -4.79
N TYR A 43 -6.87 -25.14 -5.31
CA TYR A 43 -8.01 -26.03 -5.59
C TYR A 43 -8.37 -26.93 -4.40
N LEU A 44 -7.61 -26.90 -3.30
CA LEU A 44 -7.93 -27.66 -2.10
C LEU A 44 -9.12 -27.03 -1.36
N PRO A 45 -10.14 -27.82 -0.99
CA PRO A 45 -11.30 -27.29 -0.27
C PRO A 45 -10.92 -26.89 1.17
N GLY A 46 -10.73 -25.60 1.43
CA GLY A 46 -10.41 -25.07 2.76
C GLY A 46 -9.64 -23.74 2.72
N ASP A 47 -9.05 -23.35 3.85
CA ASP A 47 -8.03 -22.29 3.95
C ASP A 47 -6.77 -22.83 4.66
N PHE A 48 -6.30 -24.00 4.24
CA PHE A 48 -5.18 -24.72 4.86
C PHE A 48 -3.87 -23.91 4.91
N PHE A 49 -3.76 -22.92 4.04
CA PHE A 49 -2.61 -22.04 3.92
C PHE A 49 -2.90 -20.59 4.29
N ASN A 50 -4.03 -20.33 4.97
CA ASN A 50 -4.47 -18.97 5.33
C ASN A 50 -4.43 -17.98 4.16
N ALA A 51 -4.54 -18.47 2.91
CA ALA A 51 -4.41 -17.68 1.70
C ALA A 51 -5.57 -16.69 1.58
N LYS A 52 -6.77 -17.08 2.00
CA LYS A 52 -7.93 -16.18 2.01
C LYS A 52 -7.77 -15.09 3.07
N LYS A 53 -7.32 -15.45 4.27
CA LYS A 53 -7.00 -14.48 5.34
C LYS A 53 -5.92 -13.50 4.90
N LEU A 54 -4.85 -13.99 4.29
CA LEU A 54 -3.77 -13.18 3.74
C LEU A 54 -4.30 -12.19 2.70
N PHE A 55 -5.06 -12.66 1.71
CA PHE A 55 -5.65 -11.81 0.67
C PHE A 55 -6.55 -10.72 1.27
N SER A 56 -7.40 -11.08 2.24
CA SER A 56 -8.26 -10.12 2.94
C SER A 56 -7.45 -9.07 3.72
N ASN A 57 -6.39 -9.48 4.42
CA ASN A 57 -5.54 -8.57 5.19
C ASN A 57 -4.71 -7.66 4.28
N SER A 58 -4.23 -8.17 3.14
CA SER A 58 -3.57 -7.37 2.10
C SER A 58 -4.50 -6.31 1.54
N ASN A 59 -5.73 -6.68 1.17
CA ASN A 59 -6.72 -5.73 0.66
C ASN A 59 -7.08 -4.67 1.70
N LYS A 60 -7.24 -5.06 2.97
CA LYS A 60 -7.50 -4.11 4.06
C LYS A 60 -6.34 -3.13 4.25
N LEU A 61 -5.10 -3.63 4.22
CA LEU A 61 -3.90 -2.80 4.32
C LEU A 61 -3.78 -1.81 3.15
N LEU A 62 -3.94 -2.29 1.91
CA LEU A 62 -3.93 -1.46 0.71
C LEU A 62 -5.01 -0.39 0.76
N SER A 63 -6.25 -0.76 1.11
CA SER A 63 -7.36 0.19 1.23
C SER A 63 -7.09 1.29 2.26
N LEU A 64 -6.49 0.96 3.42
CA LEU A 64 -6.11 1.96 4.43
C LEU A 64 -5.01 2.89 3.90
N ILE A 65 -3.99 2.35 3.22
CA ILE A 65 -2.92 3.14 2.60
C ILE A 65 -3.50 4.08 1.53
N SER A 66 -4.35 3.57 0.63
CA SER A 66 -5.03 4.37 -0.40
C SER A 66 -5.84 5.50 0.22
N MET A 67 -6.63 5.22 1.26
CA MET A 67 -7.38 6.25 1.98
C MET A 67 -6.47 7.35 2.55
N PHE A 68 -5.30 7.01 3.11
CA PHE A 68 -4.35 8.01 3.59
C PHE A 68 -3.71 8.80 2.46
N ILE A 69 -3.39 8.15 1.35
CA ILE A 69 -2.89 8.82 0.14
C ILE A 69 -3.96 9.80 -0.36
N ASP A 70 -5.21 9.38 -0.53
CA ASP A 70 -6.29 10.24 -1.02
C ASP A 70 -6.55 11.45 -0.10
N ARG A 71 -6.44 11.26 1.22
CA ARG A 71 -6.59 12.36 2.19
C ARG A 71 -5.43 13.36 2.18
N LYS A 72 -4.24 12.96 1.74
CA LYS A 72 -3.01 13.76 1.83
C LYS A 72 -2.44 14.18 0.48
N LYS A 73 -2.88 13.53 -0.60
CA LYS A 73 -2.53 13.86 -1.96
C LYS A 73 -3.01 15.29 -2.23
N ARG A 74 -2.07 16.13 -2.64
CA ARG A 74 -2.31 17.48 -3.11
C ARG A 74 -2.08 17.51 -4.60
N ASP A 75 -2.81 18.39 -5.29
CA ASP A 75 -2.46 18.69 -6.67
C ASP A 75 -1.08 19.33 -6.72
N VAL A 76 -0.30 18.99 -7.74
CA VAL A 76 1.09 19.46 -7.86
C VAL A 76 1.18 20.98 -7.91
N SER A 77 0.13 21.66 -8.40
CA SER A 77 0.02 23.13 -8.36
C SER A 77 0.00 23.71 -6.95
N ASP A 78 -0.46 22.94 -5.97
CA ASP A 78 -0.70 23.37 -4.59
C ASP A 78 0.48 23.00 -3.67
N ILE A 79 1.48 22.28 -4.20
CA ILE A 79 2.68 21.88 -3.47
C ILE A 79 3.71 23.01 -3.57
N MET A 80 3.69 23.91 -2.57
CA MET A 80 4.70 24.96 -2.44
C MET A 80 6.00 24.45 -1.79
N ASP A 81 5.86 23.54 -0.82
CA ASP A 81 6.96 22.88 -0.12
C ASP A 81 6.69 21.38 -0.02
N ILE A 82 7.74 20.58 -0.25
CA ILE A 82 7.70 19.11 -0.13
C ILE A 82 7.70 18.75 1.36
N ASP A 83 6.53 18.41 1.88
CA ASP A 83 6.34 18.10 3.32
C ASP A 83 6.37 16.58 3.59
N ASN A 84 6.16 15.77 2.55
CA ASN A 84 6.14 14.32 2.67
C ASN A 84 6.54 13.60 1.37
N PHE A 85 6.75 12.29 1.48
CA PHE A 85 7.15 11.45 0.35
C PHE A 85 6.08 11.37 -0.75
N ILE A 86 4.79 11.43 -0.39
CA ILE A 86 3.70 11.42 -1.38
C ILE A 86 3.79 12.66 -2.27
N ASP A 87 4.04 13.84 -1.70
CA ASP A 87 4.24 15.08 -2.47
C ASP A 87 5.43 14.95 -3.43
N ALA A 88 6.57 14.44 -2.93
CA ALA A 88 7.76 14.22 -3.76
C ALA A 88 7.49 13.25 -4.91
N TYR A 89 6.75 12.17 -4.65
CA TYR A 89 6.33 11.21 -5.66
C TYR A 89 5.44 11.85 -6.73
N MET A 90 4.45 12.66 -6.31
CA MET A 90 3.52 13.32 -7.24
C MET A 90 4.23 14.34 -8.14
N ILE A 91 5.19 15.09 -7.60
CA ILE A 91 6.02 16.02 -8.40
C ILE A 91 6.82 15.27 -9.46
N GLU A 92 7.51 14.19 -9.06
CA GLU A 92 8.35 13.43 -9.98
C GLU A 92 7.50 12.73 -11.06
N LYS A 93 6.35 12.16 -10.69
CA LYS A 93 5.37 11.63 -11.65
C LYS A 93 4.96 12.69 -12.68
N ASN A 94 4.52 13.87 -12.23
CA ASN A 94 4.08 14.94 -13.13
C ASN A 94 5.19 15.44 -14.07
N LYS A 95 6.44 15.48 -13.59
CA LYS A 95 7.61 15.82 -14.40
C LYS A 95 7.83 14.80 -15.52
N GLN A 96 7.70 13.51 -15.23
CA GLN A 96 7.90 12.46 -16.23
C GLN A 96 6.74 12.40 -17.23
N ASP A 97 5.50 12.62 -16.78
CA ASP A 97 4.32 12.74 -17.65
C ASP A 97 4.49 13.89 -18.66
N LYS A 98 4.92 15.07 -18.19
CA LYS A 98 5.21 16.24 -19.04
C LYS A 98 6.36 16.00 -20.00
N ALA A 99 7.34 15.18 -19.62
CA ALA A 99 8.46 14.81 -20.46
C ALA A 99 8.12 13.70 -21.48
N CYS A 100 6.90 13.15 -21.44
CA CYS A 100 6.46 12.00 -22.23
C CYS A 100 7.44 10.81 -22.15
N LEU A 101 8.09 10.62 -21.00
CA LEU A 101 8.97 9.49 -20.78
C LEU A 101 8.15 8.27 -20.38
N SER A 102 8.55 7.08 -20.84
CA SER A 102 7.98 5.83 -20.32
C SER A 102 8.45 5.63 -18.88
N THR A 103 7.51 5.36 -17.97
CA THR A 103 7.77 5.25 -16.54
C THR A 103 6.90 4.18 -15.90
N TYR A 104 7.28 3.75 -14.69
CA TYR A 104 6.50 2.86 -13.82
C TYR A 104 5.76 3.64 -12.71
N LEU A 105 5.57 4.94 -12.90
CA LEU A 105 4.90 5.86 -11.98
C LEU A 105 3.48 6.20 -12.48
N ASP A 106 2.87 5.32 -13.27
CA ASP A 106 1.49 5.46 -13.74
C ASP A 106 0.46 5.18 -12.63
N GLU A 107 -0.82 5.46 -12.89
CA GLU A 107 -1.88 5.17 -11.91
C GLU A 107 -2.18 3.68 -11.75
N ASP A 108 -1.81 2.84 -12.71
CA ASP A 108 -2.02 1.40 -12.63
C ASP A 108 -0.98 0.74 -11.70
N SER A 109 0.18 1.36 -11.52
CA SER A 109 1.21 0.99 -10.55
C SER A 109 0.83 1.34 -9.09
N LEU A 110 -0.28 2.05 -8.88
CA LEU A 110 -0.82 2.39 -7.55
C LEU A 110 -2.03 1.52 -7.14
N LYS A 111 -2.50 0.62 -8.01
CA LYS A 111 -3.60 -0.32 -7.76
C LYS A 111 -3.05 -1.68 -7.30
#